data_AF-A0A359BAZ5-F1
#
_entry.id   AF-A0A359BAZ5-F1
#
_cell.length_a   1.000
_cell.length_b   1.000
_cell.length_c   1.000
_cell.angle_alpha   90.00
_cell.angle_beta   90.00
_cell.angle_gamma   90.00
#
_symmetry.space_group_name_H-M   'P 1'
#
loop_
_entity.id
_entity.type
_entity.pdbx_description
1 polymer ?
#
loop_
_entity_poly.entity_id
_entity_poly.type
_entity_poly.pdbx_seq_one_letter_code
_entity_poly.pdbx_strand_id
1 'polypeptide(L)'
;MKKIMPYILFFLELFISGLILYTSTFSNQSNVTNGGKVAAFLNNVFFYGELNDFEIKSLVGFGAKFIGHFLFFALDGFIALLLWKYKKNDKATLLLLIYALFLSGLGEIIQIFSSLRTPSFFDVFTDFSGFCLPLFCYLISKKRPLLIFSK
;
A
#
# COMPACT_ATOMS: atom_id res chain seq x y z
N MET A 1 14.41 3.40 -26.66
CA MET A 1 14.02 2.91 -25.31
C MET A 1 13.65 4.03 -24.32
N LYS A 2 14.47 5.07 -24.10
CA LYS A 2 14.18 6.13 -23.10
C LYS A 2 12.84 6.86 -23.26
N LYS A 3 12.34 7.02 -24.49
CA LYS A 3 11.02 7.65 -24.77
C LYS A 3 9.82 6.74 -24.46
N ILE A 4 10.00 5.42 -24.50
CA ILE A 4 8.90 4.44 -24.33
C ILE A 4 8.71 4.08 -22.84
N MET A 5 9.78 4.05 -22.07
CA MET A 5 9.76 3.70 -20.65
C MET A 5 8.71 4.43 -19.79
N PRO A 6 8.50 5.77 -19.89
CA PRO A 6 7.47 6.42 -19.07
C PRO A 6 6.05 5.91 -19.38
N TYR A 7 5.78 5.51 -20.64
CA TYR A 7 4.49 4.92 -21.00
C TYR A 7 4.34 3.52 -20.40
N ILE A 8 5.40 2.70 -20.45
CA ILE A 8 5.40 1.37 -19.82
C ILE A 8 5.14 1.49 -18.30
N LEU A 9 5.84 2.40 -17.63
CA LEU A 9 5.65 2.64 -16.20
C LEU A 9 4.25 3.16 -15.89
N PHE A 10 3.70 4.04 -16.73
CA PHE A 10 2.32 4.52 -16.58
C PHE A 10 1.29 3.40 -16.74
N PHE A 11 1.46 2.51 -17.72
CA PHE A 11 0.59 1.34 -17.86
C PHE A 11 0.72 0.37 -16.68
N LEU A 12 1.95 0.18 -16.18
CA LEU A 12 2.20 -0.67 -15.02
C LEU A 12 1.57 -0.10 -13.75
N GLU A 13 1.66 1.22 -13.55
CA GLU A 13 0.98 1.94 -12.46
C GLU A 13 -0.53 1.70 -12.54
N LEU A 14 -1.16 2.01 -13.67
CA LEU A 14 -2.61 1.80 -13.85
C LEU A 14 -3.03 0.36 -13.59
N PHE A 15 -2.21 -0.61 -14.01
CA PHE A 15 -2.47 -2.02 -13.80
C PHE A 15 -2.41 -2.38 -12.30
N ILE A 16 -1.38 -1.95 -11.58
CA ILE A 16 -1.20 -2.28 -10.15
C ILE A 16 -2.23 -1.55 -9.30
N SER A 17 -2.46 -0.27 -9.50
CA SER A 17 -3.51 0.46 -8.78
C SER A 17 -4.88 -0.13 -9.08
N GLY A 18 -5.13 -0.57 -10.31
CA GLY A 18 -6.34 -1.32 -10.69
C GLY A 18 -6.47 -2.64 -9.94
N LEU A 19 -5.38 -3.41 -9.78
CA LEU A 19 -5.36 -4.63 -8.97
C LEU A 19 -5.62 -4.34 -7.49
N ILE A 20 -5.07 -3.26 -6.93
CA ILE A 20 -5.31 -2.84 -5.54
C ILE A 20 -6.80 -2.52 -5.33
N LEU A 21 -7.39 -1.74 -6.24
CA LEU A 21 -8.82 -1.42 -6.16
C LEU A 21 -9.71 -2.66 -6.37
N TYR A 22 -9.33 -3.54 -7.31
CA TYR A 22 -10.03 -4.80 -7.54
C TYR A 22 -9.98 -5.70 -6.30
N THR A 23 -8.80 -5.93 -5.72
CA THR A 23 -8.65 -6.74 -4.49
C THR A 23 -9.37 -6.13 -3.29
N SER A 24 -9.51 -4.80 -3.23
CA SER A 24 -10.32 -4.12 -2.21
C SER A 24 -11.80 -4.51 -2.24
N THR A 25 -12.31 -5.03 -3.37
CA THR A 25 -13.69 -5.55 -3.47
C THR A 25 -13.89 -6.96 -2.89
N PHE A 26 -12.82 -7.73 -2.68
CA PHE A 26 -12.88 -9.15 -2.26
C PHE A 26 -12.64 -9.39 -0.77
N SER A 27 -12.93 -8.41 0.11
CA SER A 27 -12.62 -8.45 1.55
C SER A 27 -13.37 -9.51 2.40
N ASN A 28 -13.93 -10.56 1.80
CA ASN A 28 -14.74 -11.56 2.49
C ASN A 28 -13.94 -12.56 3.35
N GLN A 29 -14.57 -12.97 4.46
CA GLN A 29 -14.12 -13.80 5.59
C GLN A 29 -13.37 -15.12 5.29
N SER A 30 -13.36 -15.61 4.04
CA SER A 30 -12.74 -16.89 3.65
C SER A 30 -11.22 -16.98 3.89
N ASN A 31 -10.55 -15.84 4.13
CA ASN A 31 -9.12 -15.79 4.45
C ASN A 31 -8.78 -15.93 5.94
N VAL A 32 -9.74 -15.82 6.86
CA VAL A 32 -9.45 -15.95 8.31
C VAL A 32 -9.10 -17.40 8.66
N THR A 33 -9.77 -18.37 8.04
CA THR A 33 -9.54 -19.80 8.29
C THR A 33 -8.20 -20.30 7.74
N ASN A 34 -7.74 -19.76 6.60
CA ASN A 34 -6.44 -20.09 6.01
C ASN A 34 -5.29 -19.26 6.60
N GLY A 35 -5.53 -17.98 6.89
CA GLY A 35 -4.58 -17.12 7.61
C GLY A 35 -4.29 -17.63 9.03
N GLY A 36 -5.31 -18.16 9.72
CA GLY A 36 -5.14 -18.81 11.02
C GLY A 36 -4.17 -20.00 10.98
N LYS A 37 -4.11 -20.76 9.89
CA LYS A 37 -3.14 -21.87 9.72
C LYS A 37 -1.71 -21.37 9.57
N VAL A 38 -1.50 -20.27 8.84
CA VAL A 38 -0.17 -19.66 8.66
C VAL A 38 0.31 -19.02 9.97
N ALA A 39 -0.56 -18.33 10.71
CA ALA A 39 -0.18 -17.79 12.01
C ALA A 39 0.03 -18.87 13.07
N ALA A 40 -0.74 -19.97 13.06
CA ALA A 40 -0.48 -21.12 13.91
C ALA A 40 0.88 -21.78 13.59
N PHE A 41 1.26 -21.86 12.31
CA PHE A 41 2.59 -22.29 11.90
C PHE A 41 3.69 -21.34 12.39
N LEU A 42 3.53 -20.02 12.23
CA LEU A 42 4.50 -19.04 12.71
C LEU A 42 4.62 -19.03 14.24
N ASN A 43 3.51 -19.23 14.96
CA ASN A 43 3.49 -19.40 16.41
C ASN A 43 4.39 -20.59 16.82
N ASN A 44 4.17 -21.75 16.20
CA ASN A 44 4.94 -22.96 16.50
C ASN A 44 6.44 -22.88 16.15
N VAL A 45 6.82 -22.03 15.17
CA VAL A 45 8.22 -21.91 14.72
C VAL A 45 8.99 -20.83 15.49
N PHE A 46 8.36 -19.70 15.81
CA PHE A 46 9.05 -18.51 16.32
C PHE A 46 8.71 -18.15 17.78
N PHE A 47 7.58 -18.63 18.31
CA PHE A 47 7.12 -18.29 19.65
C PHE A 47 7.16 -19.53 20.54
N TYR A 48 7.97 -19.48 21.60
CA TYR A 48 8.15 -20.59 22.54
C TYR A 48 6.94 -20.79 23.48
N GLY A 49 5.97 -19.88 23.45
CA GLY A 49 4.72 -19.95 24.19
C GLY A 49 3.53 -20.00 23.24
N GLU A 50 2.55 -20.84 23.53
CA GLU A 50 1.32 -20.94 22.75
C GLU A 50 0.54 -19.61 22.84
N LEU A 51 0.66 -18.77 21.81
CA LEU A 51 -0.22 -17.60 21.65
C LEU A 51 -1.68 -18.04 21.72
N ASN A 52 -2.50 -17.27 22.44
CA ASN A 52 -3.93 -17.56 22.53
C ASN A 52 -4.66 -17.22 21.22
N ASP A 53 -5.90 -17.71 21.06
CA ASP A 53 -6.69 -17.51 19.84
C ASP A 53 -6.88 -16.03 19.45
N PHE A 54 -6.90 -15.12 20.42
CA PHE A 54 -7.02 -13.68 20.18
C PHE A 54 -5.72 -13.10 19.61
N GLU A 55 -4.57 -13.51 20.15
CA GLU A 55 -3.24 -13.09 19.68
C GLU A 55 -2.97 -13.63 18.27
N ILE A 56 -3.33 -14.89 17.99
CA ILE A 56 -3.20 -15.48 16.65
C ILE A 56 -4.05 -14.70 15.65
N LYS A 57 -5.32 -14.42 15.95
CA LYS A 57 -6.20 -13.64 15.06
C LYS A 57 -5.68 -12.22 14.85
N SER A 58 -5.14 -11.59 15.89
CA SER A 58 -4.53 -10.26 15.82
C SER A 58 -3.29 -10.24 14.94
N LEU A 59 -2.44 -11.28 15.04
CA LEU A 59 -1.23 -11.42 14.22
C LEU A 59 -1.56 -11.71 12.75
N VAL A 60 -2.57 -12.54 12.47
CA VAL A 60 -3.11 -12.72 11.11
C VAL A 60 -3.66 -11.41 10.56
N GLY A 61 -4.46 -10.70 11.36
CA GLY A 61 -5.05 -9.41 10.96
C GLY A 61 -3.98 -8.36 10.68
N PHE A 62 -2.98 -8.26 11.55
CA PHE A 62 -1.84 -7.38 11.36
C PHE A 62 -1.02 -7.78 10.13
N GLY A 63 -0.69 -9.06 9.96
CA GLY A 63 0.06 -9.56 8.80
C GLY A 63 -0.69 -9.32 7.48
N ALA A 64 -2.01 -9.53 7.46
CA ALA A 64 -2.84 -9.25 6.29
C ALA A 64 -2.90 -7.75 5.98
N LYS A 65 -2.97 -6.88 6.99
CA LYS A 65 -2.90 -5.41 6.80
C LYS A 65 -1.50 -4.93 6.41
N PHE A 66 -0.46 -5.49 6.99
CA PHE A 66 0.91 -5.08 6.69
C PHE A 66 1.36 -5.58 5.31
N ILE A 67 1.13 -6.85 5.01
CA ILE A 67 1.56 -7.45 3.74
C ILE A 67 0.57 -7.13 2.62
N GLY A 68 -0.74 -7.20 2.89
CA GLY A 68 -1.77 -7.02 1.88
C GLY A 68 -2.08 -5.56 1.55
N HIS A 69 -2.02 -4.67 2.53
CA HIS A 69 -2.31 -3.25 2.36
C HIS A 69 -0.99 -2.47 2.19
N PHE A 70 -0.16 -2.39 3.24
CA PHE A 70 1.03 -1.54 3.20
C PHE A 70 2.05 -1.90 2.11
N LEU A 71 2.43 -3.18 1.95
CA LEU A 71 3.46 -3.57 0.97
C LEU A 71 2.99 -3.43 -0.49
N PHE A 72 1.72 -3.71 -0.78
CA PHE A 72 1.19 -3.53 -2.14
C PHE A 72 1.15 -2.06 -2.53
N PHE A 73 0.70 -1.18 -1.62
CA PHE A 73 0.78 0.26 -1.84
C PHE A 73 2.23 0.74 -1.94
N ALA A 74 3.18 0.17 -1.19
CA ALA A 74 4.59 0.50 -1.33
C ALA A 74 5.20 0.08 -2.68
N LEU A 75 4.74 -1.05 -3.25
CA LEU A 75 5.13 -1.46 -4.59
C LEU A 75 4.59 -0.50 -5.66
N ASP A 76 3.33 -0.09 -5.53
CA ASP A 76 2.69 0.89 -6.41
C ASP A 76 3.43 2.24 -6.33
N GLY A 77 3.64 2.75 -5.11
CA GLY A 77 4.41 3.96 -4.85
C GLY A 77 5.85 3.92 -5.38
N PHE A 78 6.46 2.74 -5.50
CA PHE A 78 7.79 2.59 -6.09
C PHE A 78 7.75 2.85 -7.60
N ILE A 79 6.73 2.36 -8.29
CA ILE A 79 6.54 2.56 -9.74
C ILE A 79 6.15 4.01 -10.01
N ALA A 80 5.26 4.57 -9.19
CA ALA A 80 4.91 5.97 -9.19
C ALA A 80 6.15 6.88 -9.00
N LEU A 81 7.07 6.49 -8.10
CA LEU A 81 8.35 7.17 -7.93
C LEU A 81 9.22 7.09 -9.20
N LEU A 82 9.29 5.92 -9.84
CA LEU A 82 10.03 5.76 -11.10
C LEU A 82 9.44 6.67 -12.19
N LEU A 83 8.12 6.78 -12.28
CA LEU A 83 7.44 7.69 -13.20
C LEU A 83 7.72 9.16 -12.86
N TRP A 84 7.60 9.55 -11.59
CA TRP A 84 7.92 10.90 -11.10
C TRP A 84 9.37 11.30 -11.43
N LYS A 85 10.31 10.34 -11.40
CA LYS A 85 11.72 10.61 -11.76
C LYS A 85 11.91 11.10 -13.20
N TYR A 86 10.97 10.87 -14.11
CA TYR A 86 11.02 11.41 -15.49
C TYR A 86 10.61 12.88 -15.58
N LYS A 87 9.81 13.39 -14.63
CA LYS A 87 9.30 14.77 -14.64
C LYS A 87 9.38 15.39 -13.24
N LYS A 88 10.59 15.36 -12.65
CA LYS A 88 10.85 15.86 -11.29
C LYS A 88 10.63 17.37 -11.20
N ASN A 89 9.49 17.78 -10.64
CA ASN A 89 9.19 19.16 -10.26
C ASN A 89 8.13 19.16 -9.15
N ASP A 90 7.88 20.33 -8.55
CA ASP A 90 6.92 20.49 -7.45
C ASP A 90 5.51 20.08 -7.81
N LYS A 91 5.08 20.42 -9.03
CA LYS A 91 3.73 20.06 -9.51
C LYS A 91 3.57 18.55 -9.61
N ALA A 92 4.60 17.84 -10.07
CA ALA A 92 4.60 16.38 -10.17
C ALA A 92 4.67 15.73 -8.78
N THR A 93 5.41 16.30 -7.83
CA THR A 93 5.41 15.82 -6.45
C THR A 93 4.03 16.02 -5.81
N LEU A 94 3.43 17.19 -5.96
CA LEU A 94 2.10 17.47 -5.43
C LEU A 94 1.05 16.56 -6.06
N LEU A 95 1.10 16.36 -7.38
CA LEU A 95 0.19 15.46 -8.08
C LEU A 95 0.34 14.02 -7.60
N LEU A 96 1.57 13.55 -7.36
CA LEU A 96 1.85 12.23 -6.81
C LEU A 96 1.25 12.06 -5.40
N LEU A 97 1.38 13.07 -4.53
CA LEU A 97 0.80 13.02 -3.18
C LEU A 97 -0.73 13.07 -3.19
N ILE A 98 -1.33 13.89 -4.05
CA ILE A 98 -2.78 13.93 -4.24
C ILE A 98 -3.28 12.58 -4.76
N TYR A 99 -2.56 12.00 -5.74
CA TYR A 99 -2.87 10.69 -6.27
C TYR A 99 -2.78 9.60 -5.20
N ALA A 100 -1.73 9.59 -4.39
CA ALA A 100 -1.57 8.67 -3.27
C ALA A 100 -2.75 8.73 -2.29
N LEU A 101 -3.14 9.95 -1.90
CA LEU A 101 -4.26 10.16 -0.99
C LEU A 101 -5.59 9.71 -1.61
N PHE A 102 -5.79 10.02 -2.89
CA PHE A 102 -6.98 9.62 -3.63
C PHE A 102 -7.09 8.10 -3.75
N LEU A 103 -6.01 7.41 -4.14
CA LEU A 103 -6.00 5.96 -4.29
C LEU A 103 -6.26 5.25 -2.96
N SER A 104 -5.57 5.69 -1.90
CA SER A 104 -5.75 5.13 -0.55
C SER A 104 -7.16 5.35 -0.01
N GLY A 105 -7.74 6.54 -0.25
CA GLY A 105 -9.12 6.83 0.13
C GLY A 105 -10.15 6.07 -0.72
N LEU A 106 -9.88 5.88 -2.02
CA LEU A 106 -10.79 5.19 -2.93
C LEU A 106 -10.94 3.71 -2.57
N GLY A 107 -9.85 3.05 -2.13
CA GLY A 107 -9.91 1.67 -1.62
C GLY A 107 -10.89 1.52 -0.46
N GLU A 108 -10.83 2.42 0.52
CA GLU A 108 -11.75 2.43 1.66
C GLU A 108 -13.18 2.83 1.27
N ILE A 109 -13.36 3.79 0.34
CA ILE A 109 -14.69 4.14 -0.21
C ILE A 109 -15.34 2.93 -0.87
N ILE A 110 -14.60 2.15 -1.67
CA ILE A 110 -15.11 0.93 -2.30
C ILE A 110 -15.57 -0.07 -1.22
N GLN A 111 -14.83 -0.16 -0.12
CA GLN A 111 -15.16 -1.08 0.97
C GLN A 111 -16.38 -0.66 1.80
N ILE A 112 -16.81 0.61 1.76
CA ILE A 112 -18.10 1.05 2.36
C ILE A 112 -19.27 0.24 1.78
N PHE A 113 -19.16 -0.17 0.52
CA PHE A 113 -20.18 -0.97 -0.15
C PHE A 113 -20.07 -2.48 0.16
N SER A 114 -19.06 -2.90 0.94
CA SER A 114 -18.96 -4.26 1.46
C SER A 114 -19.69 -4.37 2.81
N SER A 115 -20.66 -5.26 2.91
CA SER A 115 -21.60 -5.35 4.05
C SER A 115 -20.97 -5.76 5.39
N LEU A 116 -19.66 -6.03 5.43
CA LEU A 116 -18.97 -6.65 6.57
C LEU A 116 -17.75 -5.88 7.07
N ARG A 117 -17.42 -4.71 6.48
CA ARG A 117 -16.26 -3.91 6.90
C ARG A 117 -16.68 -2.49 7.22
N THR A 118 -16.21 -1.97 8.35
CA THR A 118 -16.31 -0.55 8.68
C THR A 118 -15.10 0.16 8.09
N PRO A 119 -15.29 1.23 7.30
CA PRO A 119 -14.19 2.02 6.78
C PRO A 119 -13.36 2.59 7.93
N SER A 120 -12.04 2.63 7.75
CA SER A 120 -11.11 3.04 8.81
C SER A 120 -10.10 4.06 8.30
N PHE A 121 -10.05 5.23 8.96
CA PHE A 121 -9.00 6.22 8.71
C PHE A 121 -7.59 5.66 8.94
N PHE A 122 -7.45 4.68 9.84
CA PHE A 122 -6.18 4.01 10.05
C PHE A 122 -5.74 3.17 8.84
N ASP A 123 -6.69 2.56 8.14
CA ASP A 123 -6.40 1.77 6.94
C ASP A 123 -6.03 2.71 5.78
N VAL A 124 -6.74 3.84 5.58
CA VAL A 124 -6.34 4.90 4.63
C VAL A 124 -4.91 5.39 4.91
N PHE A 125 -4.59 5.65 6.19
CA PHE A 125 -3.26 6.14 6.57
C PHE A 125 -2.18 5.10 6.30
N THR A 126 -2.47 3.83 6.60
CA THR A 126 -1.55 2.71 6.34
C THR A 126 -1.25 2.61 4.84
N ASP A 127 -2.28 2.64 4.00
CA ASP A 127 -2.16 2.60 2.53
C ASP A 127 -1.38 3.80 1.98
N PHE A 128 -1.73 5.01 2.45
CA PHE A 128 -1.06 6.24 2.07
C PHE A 128 0.42 6.23 2.45
N SER A 129 0.73 5.75 3.66
CA SER A 129 2.10 5.65 4.16
C SER A 129 2.92 4.62 3.39
N GLY A 130 2.30 3.49 3.00
CA GLY A 130 2.89 2.49 2.12
C GLY A 130 3.27 3.11 0.78
N PHE A 131 2.31 3.78 0.12
CA PHE A 131 2.54 4.45 -1.16
C PHE A 131 3.63 5.52 -1.09
N CYS A 132 3.66 6.33 -0.03
CA CYS A 132 4.63 7.40 0.09
C CYS A 132 6.03 6.93 0.51
N LEU A 133 6.17 5.70 1.05
CA LEU A 133 7.43 5.18 1.58
C LEU A 133 8.59 5.29 0.57
N PRO A 134 8.48 4.83 -0.69
CA PRO A 134 9.58 4.91 -1.64
C PRO A 134 10.02 6.35 -1.94
N LEU A 135 9.05 7.28 -2.03
CA LEU A 135 9.32 8.70 -2.23
C LEU A 135 10.13 9.26 -1.06
N PHE A 136 9.69 9.03 0.18
CA PHE A 136 10.40 9.51 1.36
C PHE A 136 11.78 8.89 1.49
N CYS A 137 11.92 7.58 1.31
CA CYS A 137 13.24 6.91 1.31
C CYS A 137 14.18 7.53 0.27
N TYR A 138 13.68 7.83 -0.94
CA TYR A 138 14.47 8.48 -1.98
C TYR A 138 14.89 9.92 -1.59
N LEU A 139 13.97 10.71 -1.04
CA LEU A 139 14.25 12.08 -0.61
C LEU A 139 15.28 12.12 0.51
N ILE A 140 15.13 11.26 1.52
CA ILE A 140 16.09 11.12 2.63
C ILE A 140 17.46 10.69 2.10
N SER A 141 17.51 9.63 1.28
CA SER A 141 18.76 9.14 0.67
C SER A 141 19.48 10.20 -0.16
N LYS A 142 18.74 11.11 -0.81
CA LYS A 142 19.31 12.19 -1.62
C LYS A 142 19.43 13.53 -0.90
N LYS A 143 19.08 13.60 0.39
CA LYS A 143 19.02 14.85 1.18
C LYS A 143 18.24 15.96 0.45
N ARG A 144 17.13 15.60 -0.19
CA ARG A 144 16.30 16.53 -0.98
C ARG A 144 15.10 17.01 -0.17
N PRO A 145 14.71 18.29 -0.28
CA PRO A 145 13.44 18.76 0.27
C PRO A 145 12.27 18.12 -0.48
N LEU A 146 11.13 17.99 0.21
CA LEU A 146 9.88 17.45 -0.35
C LEU A 146 9.38 18.29 -1.53
N LEU A 147 9.47 19.61 -1.40
CA LEU A 147 9.18 20.58 -2.45
C LEU A 147 10.50 21.24 -2.86
N ILE A 148 10.82 21.13 -4.14
CA ILE A 148 11.91 21.84 -4.79
C ILE A 148 11.32 23.21 -5.20
N PHE A 149 11.08 24.09 -4.23
CA PHE A 149 10.63 25.46 -4.51
C PHE A 149 11.58 26.06 -5.56
N SER A 150 11.15 26.06 -6.83
CA SER A 150 11.91 26.67 -7.90
C SER A 150 11.89 28.15 -7.59
N LYS A 151 13.07 28.72 -7.39
CA LYS A 151 13.24 30.16 -7.59
C LYS A 151 12.90 30.50 -9.04
#